data_AF-A0A927FAD8-F1
#
_entry.id   AF-A0A927FAD8-F1
#
_cell.length_a   1.000
_cell.length_b   1.000
_cell.length_c   1.000
_cell.angle_alpha   90.00
_cell.angle_beta   90.00
_cell.angle_gamma   90.00
#
_symmetry.space_group_name_H-M   'P 1'
#
loop_
_entity.id
_entity.type
_entity.pdbx_description
1 polymer ?
#
loop_
_entity_poly.entity_id
_entity_poly.type
_entity_poly.pdbx_seq_one_letter_code
_entity_poly.pdbx_strand_id
1 'polypeptide(L)'
;MPLLHAIPRPRSIDLAGNLLAGRTMLTCQIHLYTLELKQAWAIASRLGPGGRGIGHRSSLLLKLSDRSGATGFGEAAPVATYGETALSVLRFLRELDWQQLSFRDLPRSLAYLGSLPAGNSAAKAAIDLALHDGAAKISRKSLAELLGLPFRHEELPPTSYSIGIGSPDEIVERALDADRFPILKLKVDARSFETSLSALRSVSPNKPVRIDANESWSSREAALDAIEKMAAFGPIEFVEQPMPRGIALEDAVWLKRHSPLPLLADESCCGKDDLDACEQSFHGINVKIAKAGGIAPAHQLATAARARGLKVQLGCMIESSLGIAAALQLASKADWIDLDGALLTRNDPIKGVVKKSGQLNFDPIVEPFGLRVSPKFDYWNEQPPLPKPIADRSRTPPAHSTYGRSVNGIPLEVHLPSSGHCEILIFAAIHGEEPETTTLLSKALRSLDKPSPTCAAVLCSNPDGTLLGTRVNANGVELNRNFPASNWQPDPVSTKWAPNHGYVTHSTGSQAASEPETRALISLVEALDPKVIISLHAPLACIEDPEYSPIGYWLSKRTGLPLFSHIGYETPGSFGSWAKERGRHVITYELPPLSVSALHHKHLDNLVELLCYGLEVYREPLVFRA
;
A
#
# COMPACT_ATOMS: atom_id res chain seq x y z
N MET A 1 6.65 -22.01 -13.56
CA MET A 1 6.19 -20.67 -13.12
C MET A 1 7.40 -19.82 -12.76
N PRO A 2 7.90 -18.92 -13.62
CA PRO A 2 9.02 -18.07 -13.24
C PRO A 2 8.55 -16.71 -12.68
N LEU A 3 9.09 -16.39 -11.50
CA LEU A 3 9.50 -15.06 -11.02
C LEU A 3 8.44 -13.95 -10.97
N LEU A 4 7.79 -13.81 -9.81
CA LEU A 4 7.13 -12.57 -9.39
C LEU A 4 7.51 -12.25 -7.93
N HIS A 5 7.89 -10.99 -7.71
CA HIS A 5 8.08 -10.28 -6.44
C HIS A 5 9.47 -10.28 -5.79
N ALA A 6 10.42 -9.63 -6.48
CA ALA A 6 11.27 -8.63 -5.84
C ALA A 6 10.69 -7.25 -6.18
N ILE A 7 10.05 -6.56 -5.23
CA ILE A 7 9.81 -5.11 -5.36
C ILE A 7 11.17 -4.45 -5.07
N PRO A 8 11.78 -3.72 -6.01
CA PRO A 8 13.03 -3.03 -5.74
C PRO A 8 12.80 -1.98 -4.65
N ARG A 9 13.83 -1.72 -3.82
CA ARG A 9 13.93 -0.47 -3.02
C ARG A 9 13.59 0.74 -3.90
N PRO A 10 13.18 1.90 -3.36
CA PRO A 10 13.20 3.15 -4.14
C PRO A 10 14.65 3.40 -4.56
N ARG A 11 15.01 2.89 -5.72
CA ARG A 11 16.17 3.29 -6.50
C ARG A 11 15.59 4.25 -7.52
N SER A 12 16.16 5.44 -7.62
CA SER A 12 16.13 6.14 -8.90
C SER A 12 16.69 5.15 -9.93
N ILE A 13 15.82 4.64 -10.78
CA ILE A 13 16.27 3.85 -11.93
C ILE A 13 16.59 4.88 -12.99
N ASP A 14 17.87 5.20 -13.13
CA ASP A 14 18.35 5.88 -14.33
C ASP A 14 18.31 4.85 -15.47
N LEU A 15 17.25 4.91 -16.28
CA LEU A 15 17.09 4.04 -17.44
C LEU A 15 18.01 4.46 -18.60
N ALA A 16 18.72 5.60 -18.47
CA ALA A 16 19.69 6.07 -19.45
C ALA A 16 21.12 5.72 -19.00
N GLY A 17 21.48 4.44 -19.11
CA GLY A 17 22.89 4.06 -19.13
C GLY A 17 23.61 4.82 -20.24
N ASN A 18 24.66 5.55 -19.88
CA ASN A 18 25.59 6.27 -20.77
C ASN A 18 25.72 5.63 -22.15
N LEU A 19 25.11 6.19 -23.19
CA LEU A 19 25.46 5.98 -24.60
C LEU A 19 24.83 7.07 -25.50
N LEU A 20 25.73 7.87 -26.10
CA LEU A 20 25.69 8.41 -27.47
C LEU A 20 25.07 9.80 -27.76
N ALA A 21 25.79 10.51 -28.64
CA ALA A 21 25.64 11.90 -29.03
C ALA A 21 24.65 12.10 -30.19
N GLY A 22 23.73 13.06 -30.05
CA GLY A 22 22.78 13.48 -31.08
C GLY A 22 21.57 14.19 -30.46
N ARG A 23 20.96 15.14 -31.17
CA ARG A 23 20.01 16.19 -30.71
C ARG A 23 18.80 15.70 -29.89
N THR A 24 18.38 16.55 -28.93
CA THR A 24 17.09 16.51 -28.18
C THR A 24 16.66 15.14 -27.64
N MET A 25 17.29 14.68 -26.56
CA MET A 25 16.81 13.50 -25.82
C MET A 25 16.33 13.91 -24.44
N LEU A 26 15.15 13.41 -24.05
CA LEU A 26 14.64 13.48 -22.68
C LEU A 26 15.25 12.34 -21.86
N THR A 27 15.71 12.64 -20.64
CA THR A 27 16.02 11.62 -19.63
C THR A 27 14.78 11.39 -18.77
N CYS A 28 14.56 10.14 -18.35
CA CYS A 28 13.43 9.75 -17.52
C CYS A 28 13.91 9.29 -16.14
N GLN A 29 13.39 9.91 -15.09
CA GLN A 29 13.58 9.49 -13.71
C GLN A 29 12.23 9.10 -13.10
N ILE A 30 12.20 7.97 -12.39
CA ILE A 30 10.98 7.39 -11.83
C ILE A 30 11.11 7.30 -10.31
N HIS A 31 10.06 7.71 -9.60
CA HIS A 31 9.89 7.51 -8.17
C HIS A 31 8.61 6.71 -7.90
N LEU A 32 8.77 5.50 -7.36
CA LEU A 32 7.65 4.70 -6.87
C LEU A 32 7.24 5.21 -5.49
N TYR A 33 5.94 5.41 -5.28
CA TYR A 33 5.42 5.79 -3.99
C TYR A 33 4.07 5.13 -3.70
N THR A 34 3.71 5.13 -2.42
CA THR A 34 2.44 4.59 -1.95
C THR A 34 1.62 5.73 -1.37
N LEU A 35 0.43 5.95 -1.91
CA LEU A 35 -0.59 6.82 -1.32
C LEU A 35 -1.28 6.05 -0.18
N GLU A 36 -1.16 6.58 1.03
CA GLU A 36 -1.87 6.10 2.22
C GLU A 36 -3.25 6.75 2.27
N LEU A 37 -4.29 5.94 2.31
CA LEU A 37 -5.65 6.44 2.32
C LEU A 37 -6.05 6.84 3.74
N LYS A 38 -6.87 7.89 3.85
CA LYS A 38 -7.41 8.34 5.14
C LYS A 38 -8.24 7.26 5.80
N GLN A 39 -8.89 6.42 4.99
CA GLN A 39 -9.74 5.32 5.39
C GLN A 39 -9.63 4.21 4.33
N ALA A 40 -9.98 2.97 4.71
CA ALA A 40 -10.00 1.85 3.78
C ALA A 40 -11.01 2.10 2.65
N TRP A 41 -10.57 2.01 1.40
CA TRP A 41 -11.37 2.34 0.24
C TRP A 41 -12.04 1.10 -0.35
N ALA A 42 -13.35 0.98 -0.13
CA ALA A 42 -14.18 -0.09 -0.68
C ALA A 42 -15.08 0.43 -1.82
N ILE A 43 -15.09 -0.30 -2.93
CA ILE A 43 -16.02 -0.14 -4.06
C ILE A 43 -16.53 -1.52 -4.47
N ALA A 44 -17.71 -1.59 -5.08
CA ALA A 44 -18.40 -2.86 -5.38
C ALA A 44 -17.52 -3.84 -6.18
N SER A 45 -16.78 -3.33 -7.17
CA SER A 45 -15.88 -4.14 -8.00
C SER A 45 -14.53 -4.51 -7.35
N ARG A 46 -14.20 -4.00 -6.15
CA ARG A 46 -12.90 -4.22 -5.47
C ARG A 46 -13.01 -4.35 -3.96
N LEU A 47 -13.90 -5.21 -3.49
CA LEU A 47 -13.82 -5.73 -2.14
C LEU A 47 -12.63 -6.71 -2.06
N GLY A 48 -11.71 -6.49 -1.11
CA GLY A 48 -10.63 -7.45 -0.84
C GLY A 48 -11.17 -8.75 -0.23
N PRO A 49 -10.31 -9.78 0.00
CA PRO A 49 -10.71 -10.98 0.73
C PRO A 49 -11.35 -10.60 2.08
N GLY A 50 -12.61 -11.00 2.28
CA GLY A 50 -13.41 -10.65 3.46
C GLY A 50 -14.12 -9.30 3.43
N GLY A 51 -14.35 -8.70 2.25
CA GLY A 51 -15.17 -7.48 2.13
C GLY A 51 -14.46 -6.17 2.52
N ARG A 52 -13.14 -6.20 2.78
CA ARG A 52 -12.40 -5.03 3.27
C ARG A 52 -11.86 -4.16 2.14
N GLY A 53 -11.98 -2.84 2.31
CA GLY A 53 -11.42 -1.85 1.39
C GLY A 53 -9.90 -1.81 1.38
N ILE A 54 -9.32 -1.23 0.33
CA ILE A 54 -7.87 -1.09 0.18
C ILE A 54 -7.39 0.12 0.99
N GLY A 55 -6.39 -0.03 1.87
CA GLY A 55 -5.84 1.08 2.68
C GLY A 55 -4.74 1.91 2.00
N HIS A 56 -4.23 1.48 0.84
CA HIS A 56 -3.14 2.15 0.15
C HIS A 56 -3.15 1.94 -1.37
N ARG A 57 -2.54 2.85 -2.14
CA ARG A 57 -2.40 2.74 -3.61
C ARG A 57 -0.96 2.95 -4.04
N SER A 58 -0.43 2.06 -4.86
CA SER A 58 0.89 2.26 -5.47
C SER A 58 0.78 3.08 -6.75
N SER A 59 1.53 4.17 -6.81
CA SER A 59 1.61 5.08 -7.96
C SER A 59 3.07 5.33 -8.34
N LEU A 60 3.27 5.88 -9.53
CA LEU A 60 4.59 6.32 -10.00
C LEU A 60 4.57 7.82 -10.26
N LEU A 61 5.62 8.49 -9.82
CA LEU A 61 5.95 9.86 -10.23
C LEU A 61 7.07 9.78 -11.26
N LEU A 62 6.86 10.40 -12.41
CA LEU A 62 7.76 10.42 -13.55
C LEU A 62 8.24 11.86 -13.74
N LYS A 63 9.56 12.02 -13.92
CA LYS A 63 10.20 13.29 -14.27
C LYS A 63 10.94 13.10 -15.58
N LEU A 64 10.59 13.91 -16.57
CA LEU A 64 11.34 14.06 -17.80
C LEU A 64 12.22 15.30 -17.70
N SER A 65 13.46 15.21 -18.18
CA SER A 65 14.37 16.36 -18.25
C SER A 65 15.03 16.43 -19.62
N ASP A 66 15.12 17.62 -20.21
CA ASP A 66 15.89 17.83 -21.43
C ASP A 66 17.32 18.33 -21.12
N ARG A 67 18.18 18.39 -22.15
CA ARG A 67 19.57 18.84 -22.00
C ARG A 67 19.72 20.32 -21.63
N SER A 68 18.65 21.12 -21.77
CA SER A 68 18.63 22.52 -21.34
C SER A 68 18.24 22.68 -19.86
N GLY A 69 17.88 21.59 -19.19
CA GLY A 69 17.42 21.59 -17.80
C GLY A 69 15.91 21.83 -17.66
N ALA A 70 15.16 21.91 -18.76
CA ALA A 70 13.70 21.96 -18.69
C ALA A 70 13.18 20.63 -18.14
N THR A 71 12.16 20.69 -17.28
CA THR A 71 11.59 19.50 -16.63
C THR A 71 10.09 19.46 -16.77
N GLY A 72 9.55 18.24 -16.86
CA GLY A 72 8.12 17.96 -16.85
C GLY A 72 7.80 16.78 -15.94
N PHE A 73 6.71 16.87 -15.20
CA PHE A 73 6.26 15.84 -14.25
C PHE A 73 4.99 15.14 -14.72
N GLY A 74 4.93 13.83 -14.50
CA GLY A 74 3.75 13.02 -14.76
C GLY A 74 3.52 11.95 -13.70
N GLU A 75 2.30 11.43 -13.65
CA GLU A 75 1.88 10.44 -12.66
C GLU A 75 1.23 9.25 -13.39
N ALA A 76 1.60 8.04 -12.99
CA ALA A 76 0.84 6.84 -13.31
C ALA A 76 0.10 6.36 -12.06
N ALA A 77 -1.21 6.20 -12.17
CA ALA A 77 -2.06 5.59 -11.15
C ALA A 77 -2.67 4.28 -11.68
N PRO A 78 -1.87 3.20 -11.75
CA PRO A 78 -2.30 1.94 -12.33
C PRO A 78 -3.39 1.27 -11.51
N VAL A 79 -4.31 0.63 -12.21
CA VAL A 79 -5.48 -0.03 -11.63
C VAL A 79 -5.63 -1.43 -12.21
N ALA A 80 -5.69 -2.42 -11.32
CA ALA A 80 -5.73 -3.83 -11.71
C ALA A 80 -6.97 -4.22 -12.55
N THR A 81 -8.11 -3.56 -12.36
CA THR A 81 -9.32 -3.76 -13.20
C THR A 81 -9.05 -3.47 -14.68
N TYR A 82 -8.10 -2.58 -14.99
CA TYR A 82 -7.67 -2.29 -16.36
C TYR A 82 -6.42 -3.09 -16.77
N GLY A 83 -6.03 -4.11 -16.00
CA GLY A 83 -4.85 -4.93 -16.26
C GLY A 83 -3.52 -4.25 -15.93
N GLU A 84 -3.52 -3.13 -15.22
CA GLU A 84 -2.32 -2.34 -14.94
C GLU A 84 -1.86 -2.43 -13.48
N THR A 85 -0.55 -2.50 -13.29
CA THR A 85 0.12 -2.47 -11.98
C THR A 85 1.35 -1.55 -12.04
N ALA A 86 1.89 -1.14 -10.88
CA ALA A 86 3.15 -0.38 -10.85
C ALA A 86 4.28 -1.09 -11.61
N LEU A 87 4.32 -2.43 -11.55
CA LEU A 87 5.31 -3.22 -12.28
C LEU A 87 5.08 -3.24 -13.79
N SER A 88 3.82 -3.31 -14.26
CA SER A 88 3.53 -3.25 -15.70
C SER A 88 3.89 -1.88 -16.28
N VAL A 89 3.63 -0.79 -15.53
CA VAL A 89 4.05 0.56 -15.91
C VAL A 89 5.58 0.64 -16.05
N LEU A 90 6.35 0.13 -15.08
CA LEU A 90 7.82 0.10 -15.18
C LEU A 90 8.32 -0.68 -16.39
N ARG A 91 7.69 -1.82 -16.71
CA ARG A 91 8.05 -2.61 -17.89
C ARG A 91 7.83 -1.82 -19.18
N PHE A 92 6.66 -1.19 -19.30
CA PHE A 92 6.32 -0.34 -20.44
C PHE A 92 7.34 0.80 -20.62
N LEU A 93 7.67 1.51 -19.53
CA LEU A 93 8.63 2.63 -19.57
C LEU A 93 10.06 2.20 -19.94
N ARG A 94 10.45 0.96 -19.61
CA ARG A 94 11.77 0.40 -19.95
C ARG A 94 11.92 0.07 -21.44
N GLU A 95 10.82 -0.27 -22.10
CA GLU A 95 10.80 -0.67 -23.51
C GLU A 95 10.54 0.52 -24.46
N LEU A 96 10.25 1.70 -23.90
CA LEU A 96 9.92 2.90 -24.66
C LEU A 96 11.16 3.47 -25.39
N ASP A 97 11.01 3.78 -26.68
CA ASP A 97 11.98 4.60 -27.41
C ASP A 97 11.86 6.08 -27.01
N TRP A 98 12.72 6.50 -26.08
CA TRP A 98 12.79 7.87 -25.57
C TRP A 98 13.27 8.90 -26.61
N GLN A 99 13.86 8.47 -27.73
CA GLN A 99 14.35 9.39 -28.78
C GLN A 99 13.22 10.04 -29.57
N GLN A 100 12.01 9.48 -29.51
CA GLN A 100 10.82 10.03 -30.16
C GLN A 100 10.16 11.16 -29.36
N LEU A 101 10.61 11.41 -28.12
CA LEU A 101 9.94 12.31 -27.19
C LEU A 101 10.71 13.64 -27.04
N SER A 102 9.95 14.74 -27.05
CA SER A 102 10.47 16.10 -26.92
C SER A 102 9.41 17.06 -26.40
N PHE A 103 9.76 17.90 -25.41
CA PHE A 103 8.89 18.99 -24.97
C PHE A 103 8.66 20.05 -26.06
N ARG A 104 9.60 20.20 -27.00
CA ARG A 104 9.57 21.24 -28.04
C ARG A 104 8.80 20.81 -29.28
N ASP A 105 8.58 19.50 -29.43
CA ASP A 105 7.77 18.90 -30.49
C ASP A 105 6.73 17.98 -29.85
N LEU A 106 5.82 18.61 -29.11
CA LEU A 106 4.71 17.95 -28.44
C LEU A 106 3.83 17.17 -29.43
N PRO A 107 3.42 17.70 -30.60
CA PRO A 107 2.61 16.95 -31.56
C PRO A 107 3.27 15.64 -32.02
N ARG A 108 4.56 15.65 -32.34
CA ARG A 108 5.29 14.42 -32.68
C ARG A 108 5.31 13.42 -31.52
N SER A 109 5.59 13.92 -30.30
CA SER A 109 5.66 13.08 -29.11
C SER A 109 4.33 12.39 -28.83
N LEU A 110 3.22 13.11 -28.95
CA LEU A 110 1.87 12.58 -28.79
C LEU A 110 1.48 11.62 -29.92
N ALA A 111 1.89 11.89 -31.16
CA ALA A 111 1.67 10.98 -32.29
C ALA A 111 2.40 9.64 -32.07
N TYR A 112 3.63 9.68 -31.54
CA TYR A 112 4.35 8.46 -31.16
C TYR A 112 3.65 7.72 -30.01
N LEU A 113 3.21 8.39 -28.95
CA LEU A 113 2.44 7.73 -27.89
C LEU A 113 1.16 7.08 -28.40
N GLY A 114 0.49 7.71 -29.37
CA GLY A 114 -0.70 7.19 -30.03
C GLY A 114 -0.44 6.00 -30.96
N SER A 115 0.78 5.84 -31.49
CA SER A 115 1.13 4.69 -32.34
C SER A 115 1.51 3.43 -31.55
N LEU A 116 1.76 3.57 -30.24
CA LEU A 116 2.05 2.44 -29.36
C LEU A 116 0.80 1.56 -29.15
N PRO A 117 0.97 0.24 -28.97
CA PRO A 117 -0.14 -0.70 -28.79
C PRO A 117 -1.15 -0.28 -27.72
N ALA A 118 -2.41 -0.66 -27.91
CA ALA A 118 -3.49 -0.36 -26.96
C ALA A 118 -3.20 -0.88 -25.53
N GLY A 119 -3.83 -0.26 -24.53
CA GLY A 119 -3.55 -0.51 -23.12
C GLY A 119 -2.39 0.33 -22.58
N ASN A 120 -1.93 -0.02 -21.37
CA ASN A 120 -0.94 0.75 -20.59
C ASN A 120 -1.34 2.22 -20.43
N SER A 121 -2.63 2.50 -20.24
CA SER A 121 -3.17 3.86 -20.19
C SER A 121 -2.53 4.65 -19.05
N ALA A 122 -2.33 4.06 -17.86
CA ALA A 122 -1.68 4.76 -16.76
C ALA A 122 -0.22 5.13 -17.10
N ALA A 123 0.50 4.24 -17.80
CA ALA A 123 1.88 4.52 -18.22
C ALA A 123 1.95 5.62 -19.29
N LYS A 124 1.10 5.55 -20.31
CA LYS A 124 0.97 6.58 -21.34
C LYS A 124 0.57 7.93 -20.75
N ALA A 125 -0.34 7.91 -19.77
CA ALA A 125 -0.77 9.11 -19.05
C ALA A 125 0.40 9.79 -18.34
N ALA A 126 1.27 9.03 -17.66
CA ALA A 126 2.45 9.62 -17.01
C ALA A 126 3.37 10.34 -18.01
N ILE A 127 3.61 9.76 -19.18
CA ILE A 127 4.47 10.38 -20.20
C ILE A 127 3.77 11.60 -20.81
N ASP A 128 2.51 11.48 -21.20
CA ASP A 128 1.71 12.58 -21.76
C ASP A 128 1.66 13.78 -20.79
N LEU A 129 1.44 13.53 -19.49
CA LEU A 129 1.46 14.56 -18.44
C LEU A 129 2.79 15.27 -18.39
N ALA A 130 3.90 14.52 -18.32
CA ALA A 130 5.23 15.10 -18.26
C ALA A 130 5.58 15.90 -19.52
N LEU A 131 5.16 15.43 -20.71
CA LEU A 131 5.36 16.13 -21.96
C LEU A 131 4.61 17.47 -22.00
N HIS A 132 3.33 17.46 -21.63
CA HIS A 132 2.53 18.68 -21.56
C HIS A 132 3.05 19.66 -20.51
N ASP A 133 3.43 19.17 -19.31
CA ASP A 133 4.00 19.98 -18.24
C ASP A 133 5.29 20.68 -18.71
N GLY A 134 6.23 19.92 -19.29
CA GLY A 134 7.47 20.46 -19.82
C GLY A 134 7.26 21.43 -20.99
N ALA A 135 6.39 21.10 -21.95
CA ALA A 135 6.07 21.96 -23.08
C ALA A 135 5.44 23.30 -22.65
N ALA A 136 4.51 23.24 -21.69
CA ALA A 136 3.86 24.42 -21.11
C ALA A 136 4.85 25.29 -20.34
N LYS A 137 5.74 24.69 -19.53
CA LYS A 137 6.82 25.39 -18.81
C LYS A 137 7.80 26.09 -19.75
N ILE A 138 8.26 25.42 -20.81
CA ILE A 138 9.11 26.03 -21.85
C ILE A 138 8.41 27.23 -22.49
N SER A 139 7.09 27.12 -22.69
CA SER A 139 6.27 28.16 -23.29
C SER A 139 5.81 29.24 -22.30
N ARG A 140 6.18 29.12 -21.01
CA ARG A 140 5.71 29.99 -19.92
C ARG A 140 4.18 30.14 -19.89
N LYS A 141 3.48 29.02 -20.03
CA LYS A 141 2.03 28.91 -19.97
C LYS A 141 1.63 27.90 -18.93
N SER A 142 0.47 28.08 -18.31
CA SER A 142 -0.25 26.98 -17.68
C SER A 142 -0.70 25.95 -18.73
N LEU A 143 -1.05 24.74 -18.30
CA LEU A 143 -1.60 23.73 -19.20
C LEU A 143 -2.90 24.22 -19.87
N ALA A 144 -3.79 24.88 -19.13
CA ALA A 144 -5.02 25.43 -19.68
C ALA A 144 -4.74 26.43 -20.81
N GLU A 145 -3.79 27.36 -20.61
CA GLU A 145 -3.38 28.32 -21.64
C GLU A 145 -2.69 27.66 -22.83
N LEU A 146 -1.88 26.61 -22.61
CA LEU A 146 -1.28 25.83 -23.68
C LEU A 146 -2.35 25.17 -24.56
N LEU A 147 -3.42 24.66 -23.95
CA LEU A 147 -4.56 24.03 -24.62
C LEU A 147 -5.61 25.04 -25.14
N GLY A 148 -5.39 26.34 -24.94
CA GLY A 148 -6.34 27.39 -25.34
C GLY A 148 -7.68 27.34 -24.59
N LEU A 149 -7.69 26.81 -23.36
CA LEU A 149 -8.90 26.68 -22.56
C LEU A 149 -9.10 27.89 -21.65
N PRO A 150 -10.34 28.40 -21.53
CA PRO A 150 -10.65 29.36 -20.49
C PRO A 150 -10.54 28.64 -19.14
N PHE A 151 -9.89 29.29 -18.18
CA PHE A 151 -9.78 28.76 -16.83
C PHE A 151 -10.04 29.89 -15.83
N ARG A 152 -11.22 29.84 -15.21
CA ARG A 152 -11.71 30.83 -14.26
C ARG A 152 -12.15 30.11 -13.00
N HIS A 153 -11.38 30.26 -11.94
CA HIS A 153 -11.55 29.52 -10.70
C HIS A 153 -12.95 29.65 -10.09
N GLU A 154 -13.53 30.86 -10.17
CA GLU A 154 -14.85 31.17 -9.60
C GLU A 154 -16.00 30.53 -10.37
N GLU A 155 -15.75 30.09 -11.61
CA GLU A 155 -16.75 29.46 -12.48
C GLU A 155 -16.65 27.92 -12.45
N LEU A 156 -15.70 27.34 -11.69
CA LEU A 156 -15.53 25.89 -11.63
C LEU A 156 -16.55 25.25 -10.69
N PRO A 157 -17.21 24.15 -11.09
CA PRO A 157 -18.10 23.42 -10.21
C PRO A 157 -17.31 22.84 -9.02
N PRO A 158 -17.92 22.74 -7.83
CA PRO A 158 -17.25 22.15 -6.67
C PRO A 158 -17.01 20.65 -6.90
N THR A 159 -15.89 20.15 -6.36
CA THR A 159 -15.64 18.71 -6.34
C THR A 159 -16.57 18.02 -5.35
N SER A 160 -17.06 16.84 -5.72
CA SER A 160 -17.65 15.91 -4.74
C SER A 160 -16.58 15.40 -3.77
N TYR A 161 -17.01 14.97 -2.59
CA TYR A 161 -16.22 14.13 -1.69
C TYR A 161 -16.82 12.73 -1.62
N SER A 162 -16.02 11.72 -1.96
CA SER A 162 -16.47 10.35 -2.11
C SER A 162 -16.43 9.58 -0.79
N ILE A 163 -17.55 8.92 -0.49
CA ILE A 163 -17.76 8.03 0.65
C ILE A 163 -17.80 6.61 0.11
N GLY A 164 -16.80 5.79 0.49
CA GLY A 164 -16.73 4.38 0.12
C GLY A 164 -17.83 3.54 0.78
N ILE A 165 -18.06 2.34 0.25
CA ILE A 165 -18.99 1.36 0.84
C ILE A 165 -18.53 1.07 2.28
N GLY A 166 -19.48 0.94 3.20
CA GLY A 166 -19.22 0.71 4.61
C GLY A 166 -20.48 0.35 5.38
N SER A 167 -20.32 0.11 6.69
CA SER A 167 -21.49 -0.03 7.57
C SER A 167 -22.25 1.31 7.66
N PRO A 168 -23.53 1.31 8.09
CA PRO A 168 -24.29 2.53 8.31
C PRO A 168 -23.57 3.54 9.21
N ASP A 169 -22.94 3.06 10.30
CA ASP A 169 -22.19 3.89 11.24
C ASP A 169 -20.95 4.50 10.58
N GLU A 170 -20.22 3.73 9.78
CA GLU A 170 -19.06 4.23 9.03
C GLU A 170 -19.47 5.28 8.00
N ILE A 171 -20.62 5.10 7.32
CA ILE A 171 -21.14 6.07 6.36
C ILE A 171 -21.53 7.37 7.06
N VAL A 172 -22.19 7.29 8.22
CA VAL A 172 -22.53 8.46 9.05
C VAL A 172 -21.27 9.21 9.48
N GLU A 173 -20.28 8.51 10.03
CA GLU A 173 -19.00 9.09 10.45
C GLU A 173 -18.31 9.80 9.27
N ARG A 174 -18.21 9.12 8.12
CA ARG A 174 -17.62 9.66 6.89
C ARG A 174 -18.36 10.89 6.37
N ALA A 175 -19.68 10.89 6.44
CA ALA A 175 -20.51 12.01 5.99
C ALA A 175 -20.34 13.24 6.89
N LEU A 176 -20.24 13.05 8.21
CA LEU A 176 -19.95 14.11 9.17
C LEU A 176 -18.54 14.69 8.96
N ASP A 177 -17.54 13.83 8.77
CA ASP A 177 -16.17 14.23 8.42
C ASP A 177 -16.08 15.01 7.10
N ALA A 178 -17.01 14.74 6.19
CA ALA A 178 -17.13 15.37 4.90
C ALA A 178 -18.12 16.55 4.88
N ASP A 179 -18.66 17.00 6.02
CA ASP A 179 -19.78 17.94 6.02
C ASP A 179 -19.46 19.27 5.31
N ARG A 180 -18.21 19.74 5.43
CA ARG A 180 -17.72 20.95 4.75
C ARG A 180 -17.74 20.89 3.22
N PHE A 181 -17.97 19.73 2.61
CA PHE A 181 -18.08 19.57 1.16
C PHE A 181 -19.54 19.78 0.73
N PRO A 182 -19.80 20.59 -0.31
CA PRO A 182 -21.17 20.91 -0.74
C PRO A 182 -21.86 19.74 -1.45
N ILE A 183 -21.08 18.80 -2.01
CA ILE A 183 -21.57 17.65 -2.76
C ILE A 183 -20.86 16.41 -2.24
N LEU A 184 -21.61 15.34 -2.00
CA LEU A 184 -21.06 14.04 -1.63
C LEU A 184 -21.23 13.06 -2.79
N LYS A 185 -20.31 12.11 -2.90
CA LYS A 185 -20.44 10.98 -3.81
C LYS A 185 -20.53 9.72 -2.98
N LEU A 186 -21.61 8.95 -3.11
CA LEU A 186 -21.79 7.71 -2.35
C LEU A 186 -21.52 6.52 -3.26
N LYS A 187 -20.57 5.69 -2.85
CA LYS A 187 -20.34 4.37 -3.44
C LYS A 187 -21.39 3.40 -2.92
N VAL A 188 -22.07 2.69 -3.80
CA VAL A 188 -23.15 1.76 -3.43
C VAL A 188 -22.96 0.39 -4.07
N ASP A 189 -23.66 -0.60 -3.52
CA ASP A 189 -23.81 -1.92 -4.11
C ASP A 189 -25.29 -2.35 -4.18
N ALA A 190 -25.56 -3.40 -4.96
CA ALA A 190 -26.92 -3.87 -5.20
C ALA A 190 -27.66 -4.37 -3.94
N ARG A 191 -26.94 -4.71 -2.85
CA ARG A 191 -27.52 -5.30 -1.64
C ARG A 191 -27.78 -4.26 -0.56
N SER A 192 -26.92 -3.25 -0.44
CA SER A 192 -26.87 -2.35 0.72
C SER A 192 -27.23 -0.90 0.42
N PHE A 193 -27.53 -0.54 -0.84
CA PHE A 193 -27.70 0.87 -1.24
C PHE A 193 -28.78 1.61 -0.45
N GLU A 194 -29.93 0.98 -0.14
CA GLU A 194 -31.02 1.61 0.62
C GLU A 194 -30.58 1.94 2.05
N THR A 195 -29.85 1.03 2.68
CA THR A 195 -29.33 1.23 4.04
C THR A 195 -28.24 2.30 4.04
N SER A 196 -27.34 2.25 3.05
CA SER A 196 -26.28 3.24 2.86
C SER A 196 -26.82 4.65 2.64
N LEU A 197 -27.85 4.79 1.81
CA LEU A 197 -28.52 6.07 1.58
C LEU A 197 -29.30 6.55 2.80
N SER A 198 -30.00 5.67 3.50
CA SER A 198 -30.69 6.01 4.75
C SER A 198 -29.71 6.57 5.79
N ALA A 199 -28.56 5.91 5.95
CA ALA A 199 -27.50 6.34 6.85
C ALA A 199 -26.93 7.70 6.44
N LEU A 200 -26.64 7.90 5.15
CA LEU A 200 -26.17 9.19 4.66
C LEU A 200 -27.20 10.32 4.89
N ARG A 201 -28.49 10.04 4.65
CA ARG A 201 -29.57 11.01 4.76
C ARG A 201 -29.92 11.37 6.21
N SER A 202 -29.61 10.52 7.20
CA SER A 202 -29.83 10.86 8.61
C SER A 202 -28.99 12.06 9.07
N VAL A 203 -27.81 12.27 8.45
CA VAL A 203 -26.90 13.37 8.77
C VAL A 203 -26.72 14.40 7.65
N SER A 204 -27.11 14.07 6.42
CA SER A 204 -27.04 14.96 5.24
C SER A 204 -28.34 14.91 4.40
N PRO A 205 -29.50 15.30 4.96
CA PRO A 205 -30.81 15.08 4.34
C PRO A 205 -30.98 15.81 2.99
N ASN A 206 -30.46 17.03 2.89
CA ASN A 206 -30.70 17.92 1.73
C ASN A 206 -29.48 18.10 0.83
N LYS A 207 -28.34 17.48 1.15
CA LYS A 207 -27.09 17.69 0.40
C LYS A 207 -27.18 16.96 -0.95
N PRO A 208 -26.81 17.59 -2.09
CA PRO A 208 -26.73 16.89 -3.36
C PRO A 208 -25.77 15.69 -3.27
N VAL A 209 -26.21 14.56 -3.81
CA VAL A 209 -25.43 13.31 -3.81
C VAL A 209 -25.29 12.79 -5.24
N ARG A 210 -24.08 12.33 -5.56
CA ARG A 210 -23.77 11.57 -6.77
C ARG A 210 -23.64 10.11 -6.39
N ILE A 211 -24.30 9.21 -7.12
CA ILE A 211 -24.21 7.78 -6.85
C ILE A 211 -23.22 7.16 -7.82
N ASP A 212 -22.39 6.26 -7.33
CA ASP A 212 -21.52 5.44 -8.16
C ASP A 212 -21.57 4.00 -7.71
N ALA A 213 -22.08 3.17 -8.61
CA ALA A 213 -22.38 1.79 -8.34
C ALA A 213 -21.27 0.84 -8.75
N ASN A 214 -20.25 1.32 -9.47
CA ASN A 214 -19.13 0.52 -9.99
C ASN A 214 -19.56 -0.87 -10.49
N GLU A 215 -20.53 -0.89 -11.43
CA GLU A 215 -21.00 -2.10 -12.13
C GLU A 215 -21.88 -3.06 -11.30
N SER A 216 -22.56 -2.57 -10.26
CA SER A 216 -23.24 -3.44 -9.27
C SER A 216 -24.44 -4.25 -9.74
N TRP A 217 -25.22 -3.77 -10.72
CA TRP A 217 -26.45 -4.47 -11.14
C TRP A 217 -26.25 -5.23 -12.44
N SER A 218 -26.51 -6.54 -12.40
CA SER A 218 -26.32 -7.45 -13.54
C SER A 218 -27.47 -7.48 -14.55
N SER A 219 -28.60 -6.82 -14.27
CA SER A 219 -29.74 -6.71 -15.18
C SER A 219 -30.31 -5.30 -15.19
N ARG A 220 -30.87 -4.90 -16.33
CA ARG A 220 -31.48 -3.58 -16.51
C ARG A 220 -32.71 -3.38 -15.61
N GLU A 221 -33.48 -4.42 -15.34
CA GLU A 221 -34.64 -4.35 -14.46
C GLU A 221 -34.23 -4.10 -13.00
N ALA A 222 -33.21 -4.81 -12.51
CA ALA A 222 -32.69 -4.58 -11.16
C ALA A 222 -32.02 -3.21 -11.02
N ALA A 223 -31.32 -2.74 -12.07
CA ALA A 223 -30.76 -1.40 -12.09
C ALA A 223 -31.88 -0.34 -12.05
N LEU A 224 -32.94 -0.50 -12.85
CA LEU A 224 -34.06 0.45 -12.88
C LEU A 224 -34.77 0.54 -11.52
N ASP A 225 -35.13 -0.60 -10.92
CA ASP A 225 -35.77 -0.64 -9.58
C ASP A 225 -34.91 0.08 -8.54
N ALA A 226 -33.59 -0.16 -8.53
CA ALA A 226 -32.68 0.52 -7.61
C ALA A 226 -32.65 2.03 -7.87
N ILE A 227 -32.57 2.48 -9.12
CA ILE A 227 -32.49 3.90 -9.47
C ILE A 227 -33.81 4.63 -9.12
N GLU A 228 -34.96 4.01 -9.35
CA GLU A 228 -36.27 4.56 -8.97
C GLU A 228 -36.37 4.74 -7.46
N LYS A 229 -35.91 3.75 -6.67
CA LYS A 229 -35.82 3.87 -5.22
C LYS A 229 -34.86 4.98 -4.80
N MET A 230 -33.68 5.06 -5.40
CA MET A 230 -32.69 6.11 -5.12
C MET A 230 -33.25 7.51 -5.37
N ALA A 231 -34.02 7.70 -6.44
CA ALA A 231 -34.66 8.97 -6.75
C ALA A 231 -35.63 9.45 -5.65
N ALA A 232 -36.18 8.53 -4.85
CA ALA A 232 -37.06 8.85 -3.72
C ALA A 232 -36.31 9.26 -2.43
N PHE A 233 -34.99 9.05 -2.32
CA PHE A 233 -34.21 9.36 -1.11
C PHE A 233 -33.84 10.84 -0.94
N GLY A 234 -34.03 11.68 -1.97
CA GLY A 234 -33.68 13.10 -1.93
C GLY A 234 -32.87 13.54 -3.15
N PRO A 235 -32.11 14.65 -3.06
CA PRO A 235 -31.43 15.21 -4.23
C PRO A 235 -30.26 14.32 -4.66
N ILE A 236 -30.49 13.53 -5.72
CA ILE A 236 -29.49 12.76 -6.44
C ILE A 236 -29.23 13.44 -7.79
N GLU A 237 -27.97 13.76 -8.10
CA GLU A 237 -27.62 14.42 -9.37
C GLU A 237 -27.60 13.44 -10.55
N PHE A 238 -27.06 12.23 -10.33
CA PHE A 238 -26.97 11.15 -11.32
C PHE A 238 -26.55 9.83 -10.68
N VAL A 239 -26.62 8.75 -11.47
CA VAL A 239 -26.07 7.42 -11.17
C VAL A 239 -24.95 7.07 -12.16
N GLU A 240 -23.75 6.83 -11.64
CA GLU A 240 -22.54 6.48 -12.39
C GLU A 240 -22.35 4.95 -12.43
N GLN A 241 -22.10 4.44 -13.63
CA GLN A 241 -21.86 3.04 -13.98
C GLN A 241 -22.75 2.04 -13.22
N PRO A 242 -24.08 2.06 -13.44
CA PRO A 242 -25.00 1.14 -12.75
C PRO A 242 -24.73 -0.33 -13.10
N MET A 243 -24.46 -0.62 -14.38
CA MET A 243 -24.32 -1.98 -14.90
C MET A 243 -22.90 -2.26 -15.41
N PRO A 244 -22.48 -3.53 -15.52
CA PRO A 244 -21.19 -3.92 -16.08
C PRO A 244 -20.95 -3.33 -17.48
N ARG A 245 -19.70 -2.93 -17.74
CA ARG A 245 -19.23 -2.46 -19.04
C ARG A 245 -19.61 -3.39 -20.20
N GLY A 246 -19.59 -4.70 -19.94
CA GLY A 246 -19.86 -5.74 -20.94
C GLY A 246 -21.33 -6.10 -21.13
N ILE A 247 -22.27 -5.34 -20.55
CA ILE A 247 -23.71 -5.56 -20.75
C ILE A 247 -24.10 -5.34 -22.22
N ALA A 248 -25.18 -5.97 -22.66
CA ALA A 248 -25.72 -5.75 -24.01
C ALA A 248 -26.08 -4.27 -24.22
N LEU A 249 -25.74 -3.74 -25.39
CA LEU A 249 -25.97 -2.33 -25.71
C LEU A 249 -27.45 -1.97 -25.60
N GLU A 250 -28.33 -2.86 -26.05
CA GLU A 250 -29.78 -2.67 -26.01
C GLU A 250 -30.30 -2.51 -24.59
N ASP A 251 -29.70 -3.20 -23.62
CA ASP A 251 -30.08 -3.13 -22.21
C ASP A 251 -29.63 -1.82 -21.58
N ALA A 252 -28.43 -1.34 -21.92
CA ALA A 252 -27.95 -0.04 -21.46
C ALA A 252 -28.77 1.13 -22.07
N VAL A 253 -29.11 1.03 -23.37
CA VAL A 253 -30.01 1.98 -24.05
C VAL A 253 -31.41 1.93 -23.44
N TRP A 254 -31.92 0.74 -23.14
CA TRP A 254 -33.20 0.57 -22.46
C TRP A 254 -33.17 1.26 -21.10
N LEU A 255 -32.13 1.03 -20.29
CA LEU A 255 -32.01 1.65 -18.98
C LEU A 255 -31.97 3.17 -19.06
N LYS A 256 -31.20 3.74 -20.00
CA LYS A 256 -31.16 5.20 -20.24
C LYS A 256 -32.54 5.80 -20.49
N ARG A 257 -33.39 5.11 -21.28
CA ARG A 257 -34.73 5.59 -21.64
C ARG A 257 -35.72 5.58 -20.49
N HIS A 258 -35.54 4.69 -19.52
CA HIS A 258 -36.49 4.50 -18.41
C HIS A 258 -36.02 5.13 -17.10
N SER A 259 -34.70 5.35 -16.96
CA SER A 259 -34.11 5.88 -15.73
C SER A 259 -34.67 7.28 -15.38
N PRO A 260 -35.19 7.49 -14.16
CA PRO A 260 -35.62 8.82 -13.70
C PRO A 260 -34.45 9.76 -13.39
N LEU A 261 -33.22 9.24 -13.33
CA LEU A 261 -32.00 10.00 -13.04
C LEU A 261 -31.02 9.93 -14.24
N PRO A 262 -30.18 10.97 -14.45
CA PRO A 262 -29.12 10.91 -15.43
C PRO A 262 -28.16 9.74 -15.16
N LEU A 263 -27.63 9.15 -16.22
CA LEU A 263 -26.71 8.00 -16.16
C LEU A 263 -25.37 8.40 -16.73
N LEU A 264 -24.28 8.13 -16.01
CA LEU A 264 -22.93 8.43 -16.45
C LEU A 264 -22.12 7.15 -16.69
N ALA A 265 -21.38 7.09 -17.79
CA ALA A 265 -20.42 6.02 -18.06
C ALA A 265 -19.07 6.32 -17.39
N ASP A 266 -18.54 5.41 -16.57
CA ASP A 266 -17.15 5.43 -16.13
C ASP A 266 -16.37 4.29 -16.78
N GLU A 267 -16.48 3.06 -16.25
CA GLU A 267 -15.81 1.88 -16.77
C GLU A 267 -16.18 1.59 -18.25
N SER A 268 -17.39 1.96 -18.69
CA SER A 268 -17.84 1.83 -20.09
C SER A 268 -17.16 2.81 -21.05
N CYS A 269 -16.53 3.89 -20.58
CA CYS A 269 -15.93 4.92 -21.42
C CYS A 269 -14.43 5.09 -21.08
N CYS A 270 -13.56 4.35 -21.75
CA CYS A 270 -12.11 4.48 -21.59
C CYS A 270 -11.48 5.46 -22.58
N GLY A 271 -12.03 5.57 -23.80
CA GLY A 271 -11.49 6.42 -24.86
C GLY A 271 -12.55 6.83 -25.87
N LYS A 272 -12.11 7.43 -26.98
CA LYS A 272 -13.01 7.91 -28.04
C LYS A 272 -13.76 6.79 -28.73
N ASP A 273 -13.17 5.61 -28.83
CA ASP A 273 -13.75 4.46 -29.52
C ASP A 273 -14.99 3.93 -28.78
N ASP A 274 -15.13 4.22 -27.49
CA ASP A 274 -16.30 3.83 -26.69
C ASP A 274 -17.47 4.84 -26.83
N LEU A 275 -17.24 6.03 -27.44
CA LEU A 275 -18.21 7.12 -27.38
C LEU A 275 -19.51 6.84 -28.13
N ASP A 276 -19.48 6.09 -29.24
CA ASP A 276 -20.68 5.82 -30.03
C ASP A 276 -21.67 4.95 -29.24
N ALA A 277 -21.16 3.98 -28.47
CA ALA A 277 -21.96 3.20 -27.53
C ALA A 277 -22.41 4.05 -26.32
N CYS A 278 -21.53 4.93 -25.82
CA CYS A 278 -21.85 5.79 -24.68
C CYS A 278 -22.93 6.82 -25.01
N GLU A 279 -22.92 7.42 -26.20
CA GLU A 279 -23.93 8.38 -26.67
C GLU A 279 -25.33 7.77 -26.64
N GLN A 280 -25.43 6.50 -27.05
CA GLN A 280 -26.70 5.78 -27.06
C GLN A 280 -27.15 5.38 -25.64
N SER A 281 -26.20 5.05 -24.76
CA SER A 281 -26.48 4.34 -23.50
C SER A 281 -26.41 5.21 -22.24
N PHE A 282 -25.82 6.40 -22.31
CA PHE A 282 -25.64 7.26 -21.14
C PHE A 282 -25.99 8.72 -21.45
N HIS A 283 -26.27 9.48 -20.39
CA HIS A 283 -26.51 10.93 -20.45
C HIS A 283 -25.21 11.73 -20.37
N GLY A 284 -24.16 11.13 -19.81
CA GLY A 284 -22.83 11.71 -19.75
C GLY A 284 -21.74 10.67 -19.56
N ILE A 285 -20.49 11.15 -19.51
CA ILE A 285 -19.31 10.31 -19.31
C ILE A 285 -18.42 10.87 -18.19
N ASN A 286 -17.72 9.99 -17.49
CA ASN A 286 -16.66 10.33 -16.56
C ASN A 286 -15.28 10.19 -17.24
N VAL A 287 -14.67 11.33 -17.55
CA VAL A 287 -13.36 11.42 -18.18
C VAL A 287 -12.28 11.45 -17.10
N LYS A 288 -11.43 10.43 -17.10
CA LYS A 288 -10.27 10.30 -16.20
C LYS A 288 -8.99 10.27 -17.02
N ILE A 289 -8.03 11.13 -16.69
CA ILE A 289 -6.74 11.22 -17.40
C ILE A 289 -6.01 9.87 -17.43
N ALA A 290 -5.89 9.20 -16.28
CA ALA A 290 -5.24 7.90 -16.17
C ALA A 290 -5.90 6.80 -17.02
N LYS A 291 -7.23 6.88 -17.21
CA LYS A 291 -8.01 5.91 -18.00
C LYS A 291 -7.89 6.19 -19.50
N ALA A 292 -7.95 7.47 -19.89
CA ALA A 292 -7.85 7.93 -21.28
C ALA A 292 -6.42 7.82 -21.85
N GLY A 293 -5.41 7.73 -20.99
CA GLY A 293 -4.02 7.62 -21.41
C GLY A 293 -3.26 8.93 -21.50
N GLY A 294 -3.74 10.01 -20.86
CA GLY A 294 -3.09 11.32 -20.84
C GLY A 294 -4.02 12.52 -20.95
N ILE A 295 -3.44 13.71 -20.92
CA ILE A 295 -4.14 15.00 -21.09
C ILE A 295 -4.69 15.11 -22.51
N ALA A 296 -3.90 14.82 -23.54
CA ALA A 296 -4.37 14.95 -24.92
C ALA A 296 -5.58 14.04 -25.20
N PRO A 297 -5.55 12.72 -24.94
CA PRO A 297 -6.71 11.88 -25.17
C PRO A 297 -7.90 12.27 -24.28
N ALA A 298 -7.69 12.67 -23.01
CA ALA A 298 -8.78 13.13 -22.13
C ALA A 298 -9.43 14.43 -22.65
N HIS A 299 -8.63 15.42 -23.05
CA HIS A 299 -9.11 16.68 -23.62
C HIS A 299 -9.93 16.43 -24.90
N GLN A 300 -9.43 15.56 -25.77
CA GLN A 300 -10.12 15.24 -27.00
C GLN A 300 -11.39 14.42 -26.75
N LEU A 301 -11.39 13.51 -25.78
CA LEU A 301 -12.57 12.73 -25.36
C LEU A 301 -13.67 13.66 -24.82
N ALA A 302 -13.33 14.55 -23.88
CA ALA A 302 -14.26 15.53 -23.34
C ALA A 302 -14.83 16.45 -24.44
N THR A 303 -13.99 16.89 -25.38
CA THR A 303 -14.43 17.74 -26.50
C THR A 303 -15.40 16.99 -27.42
N ALA A 304 -15.08 15.75 -27.79
CA ALA A 304 -15.94 14.94 -28.65
C ALA A 304 -17.27 14.57 -27.97
N ALA A 305 -17.25 14.27 -26.68
CA ALA A 305 -18.46 13.99 -25.90
C ALA A 305 -19.41 15.20 -25.87
N ARG A 306 -18.89 16.41 -25.58
CA ARG A 306 -19.71 17.63 -25.61
C ARG A 306 -20.28 17.94 -26.99
N ALA A 307 -19.50 17.70 -28.05
CA ALA A 307 -19.98 17.87 -29.43
C ALA A 307 -21.16 16.94 -29.77
N ARG A 308 -21.27 15.79 -29.08
CA ARG A 308 -22.37 14.83 -29.16
C ARG A 308 -23.50 15.11 -28.15
N GLY A 309 -23.46 16.24 -27.45
CA GLY A 309 -24.47 16.61 -26.45
C GLY A 309 -24.38 15.82 -25.14
N LEU A 310 -23.34 14.99 -24.94
CA LEU A 310 -23.11 14.31 -23.67
C LEU A 310 -22.61 15.30 -22.61
N LYS A 311 -23.08 15.10 -21.38
CA LYS A 311 -22.52 15.76 -20.21
C LYS A 311 -21.16 15.18 -19.85
N VAL A 312 -20.28 16.00 -19.28
CA VAL A 312 -18.92 15.57 -18.91
C VAL A 312 -18.69 15.75 -17.42
N GLN A 313 -18.37 14.66 -16.74
CA GLN A 313 -17.69 14.70 -15.46
C GLN A 313 -16.19 14.55 -15.67
N LEU A 314 -15.38 15.34 -14.97
CA LEU A 314 -13.97 15.06 -14.79
C LEU A 314 -13.76 14.31 -13.48
N GLY A 315 -13.30 13.08 -13.59
CA GLY A 315 -13.00 12.23 -12.44
C GLY A 315 -11.52 11.94 -12.32
N CYS A 316 -11.17 11.30 -11.22
CA CYS A 316 -9.84 10.77 -10.99
C CYS A 316 -9.89 9.28 -10.62
N MET A 317 -8.73 8.63 -10.66
CA MET A 317 -8.47 7.49 -9.78
C MET A 317 -8.16 8.03 -8.37
N ILE A 318 -7.72 7.18 -7.45
CA ILE A 318 -7.07 7.71 -6.25
C ILE A 318 -5.63 8.10 -6.62
N GLU A 319 -5.47 9.39 -6.92
CA GLU A 319 -4.25 10.02 -7.47
C GLU A 319 -3.70 11.08 -6.51
N SER A 320 -2.43 11.46 -6.69
CA SER A 320 -1.82 12.60 -6.01
C SER A 320 -2.35 13.93 -6.55
N SER A 321 -1.93 15.05 -5.94
CA SER A 321 -2.26 16.37 -6.49
C SER A 321 -1.71 16.60 -7.91
N LEU A 322 -0.80 15.78 -8.44
CA LEU A 322 -0.31 15.90 -9.82
C LEU A 322 -1.41 15.55 -10.84
N GLY A 323 -2.00 14.35 -10.73
CA GLY A 323 -3.12 13.94 -11.57
C GLY A 323 -4.34 14.85 -11.41
N ILE A 324 -4.65 15.24 -10.16
CA ILE A 324 -5.74 16.19 -9.87
C ILE A 324 -5.50 17.55 -10.53
N ALA A 325 -4.29 18.09 -10.47
CA ALA A 325 -3.95 19.36 -11.12
C ALA A 325 -4.11 19.29 -12.64
N ALA A 326 -3.67 18.19 -13.27
CA ALA A 326 -3.82 18.00 -14.71
C ALA A 326 -5.30 17.97 -15.11
N ALA A 327 -6.14 17.24 -14.37
CA ALA A 327 -7.57 17.18 -14.65
C ALA A 327 -8.27 18.52 -14.38
N LEU A 328 -7.92 19.21 -13.30
CA LEU A 328 -8.48 20.51 -12.95
C LEU A 328 -8.28 21.55 -14.07
N GLN A 329 -7.16 21.52 -14.79
CA GLN A 329 -6.94 22.45 -15.91
C GLN A 329 -7.79 22.15 -17.16
N LEU A 330 -8.53 21.04 -17.18
CA LEU A 330 -9.56 20.74 -18.19
C LEU A 330 -10.98 21.15 -17.72
N ALA A 331 -11.13 21.69 -16.51
CA ALA A 331 -12.42 21.87 -15.84
C ALA A 331 -13.44 22.74 -16.58
N SER A 332 -13.04 23.64 -17.47
CA SER A 332 -14.00 24.39 -18.31
C SER A 332 -14.75 23.53 -19.33
N LYS A 333 -14.36 22.27 -19.50
CA LYS A 333 -15.12 21.28 -20.28
C LYS A 333 -16.10 20.47 -19.42
N ALA A 334 -16.05 20.60 -18.10
CA ALA A 334 -16.79 19.77 -17.18
C ALA A 334 -18.13 20.41 -16.78
N ASP A 335 -19.18 19.60 -16.76
CA ASP A 335 -20.42 19.91 -16.07
C ASP A 335 -20.30 19.53 -14.57
N TRP A 336 -19.52 18.49 -14.24
CA TRP A 336 -19.25 18.03 -12.88
C TRP A 336 -17.77 17.69 -12.64
N ILE A 337 -17.33 17.77 -11.39
CA ILE A 337 -15.96 17.45 -10.98
C ILE A 337 -15.98 16.47 -9.81
N ASP A 338 -15.26 15.37 -9.95
CA ASP A 338 -15.00 14.34 -8.92
C ASP A 338 -13.48 14.12 -8.82
N LEU A 339 -12.79 15.14 -8.33
CA LEU A 339 -11.33 15.24 -8.27
C LEU A 339 -10.82 15.20 -6.82
N ASP A 340 -11.34 14.25 -6.05
CA ASP A 340 -11.09 14.11 -4.62
C ASP A 340 -9.99 13.11 -4.26
N GLY A 341 -9.35 12.45 -5.24
CA GLY A 341 -8.30 11.46 -4.99
C GLY A 341 -7.23 11.96 -4.01
N ALA A 342 -6.77 13.19 -4.19
CA ALA A 342 -5.78 13.82 -3.31
C ALA A 342 -6.37 14.33 -1.96
N LEU A 343 -7.69 14.41 -1.81
CA LEU A 343 -8.38 14.68 -0.54
C LEU A 343 -8.50 13.41 0.32
N LEU A 344 -8.52 12.25 -0.32
CA LEU A 344 -8.67 10.93 0.30
C LEU A 344 -7.35 10.36 0.83
N THR A 345 -6.21 11.03 0.60
CA THR A 345 -4.88 10.57 1.00
C THR A 345 -4.29 11.36 2.18
N ARG A 346 -3.41 10.71 2.94
CA ARG A 346 -2.69 11.30 4.10
C ARG A 346 -1.32 11.88 3.72
N ASN A 347 -0.69 11.32 2.68
CA ASN A 347 0.72 11.52 2.36
C ASN A 347 0.96 11.97 0.91
N ASP A 348 0.05 12.80 0.37
CA ASP A 348 0.16 13.38 -0.97
C ASP A 348 1.58 13.93 -1.24
N PRO A 349 2.35 13.39 -2.21
CA PRO A 349 3.74 13.76 -2.43
C PRO A 349 3.92 15.11 -3.15
N ILE A 350 2.81 15.74 -3.54
CA ILE A 350 2.76 16.91 -4.41
C ILE A 350 2.18 18.11 -3.65
N LYS A 351 2.67 19.30 -3.95
CA LYS A 351 2.13 20.57 -3.50
C LYS A 351 1.64 21.39 -4.70
N GLY A 352 0.70 22.29 -4.45
CA GLY A 352 0.21 23.24 -5.45
C GLY A 352 -1.29 23.23 -5.67
N VAL A 353 -2.04 22.23 -5.18
CA VAL A 353 -3.51 22.24 -5.20
C VAL A 353 -4.05 22.62 -3.82
N VAL A 354 -4.75 23.75 -3.75
CA VAL A 354 -5.49 24.23 -2.57
C VAL A 354 -6.88 23.62 -2.56
N LYS A 355 -7.29 23.14 -1.39
CA LYS A 355 -8.46 22.31 -1.16
C LYS A 355 -9.32 22.96 -0.08
N LYS A 356 -10.29 23.80 -0.44
CA LYS A 356 -11.12 24.53 0.54
C LYS A 356 -12.59 24.22 0.33
N SER A 357 -13.18 23.44 1.24
CA SER A 357 -14.63 23.16 1.28
C SER A 357 -15.22 22.74 -0.08
N GLY A 358 -14.54 21.82 -0.79
CA GLY A 358 -14.94 21.36 -2.12
C GLY A 358 -14.53 22.25 -3.29
N GLN A 359 -14.00 23.45 -3.05
CA GLN A 359 -13.36 24.24 -4.10
C GLN A 359 -11.89 23.83 -4.27
N LEU A 360 -11.53 23.46 -5.49
CA LEU A 360 -10.14 23.20 -5.88
C LEU A 360 -9.55 24.43 -6.56
N ASN A 361 -8.34 24.81 -6.14
CA ASN A 361 -7.60 25.95 -6.69
C ASN A 361 -6.11 25.62 -6.75
N PHE A 362 -5.31 26.47 -7.40
CA PHE A 362 -3.86 26.40 -7.37
C PHE A 362 -3.31 27.33 -6.29
N ASP A 363 -2.29 26.86 -5.58
CA ASP A 363 -1.53 27.68 -4.64
C ASP A 363 -0.75 28.75 -5.44
N PRO A 364 -0.91 30.06 -5.16
CA PRO A 364 -0.21 31.10 -5.90
C PRO A 364 1.30 31.12 -5.65
N ILE A 365 1.80 30.41 -4.64
CA ILE A 365 3.22 30.39 -4.24
C ILE A 365 4.03 29.35 -5.03
N VAL A 366 3.39 28.35 -5.64
CA VAL A 366 4.10 27.34 -6.45
C VAL A 366 4.30 27.79 -7.90
N GLU A 367 5.07 27.00 -8.65
CA GLU A 367 5.32 27.13 -10.10
C GLU A 367 4.05 27.57 -10.86
N PRO A 368 4.03 28.75 -11.52
CA PRO A 368 2.83 29.25 -12.21
C PRO A 368 2.62 28.62 -13.59
N PHE A 369 3.61 27.93 -14.15
CA PHE A 369 3.53 27.32 -15.48
C PHE A 369 3.28 25.80 -15.42
N GLY A 370 2.93 25.21 -16.56
CA GLY A 370 2.64 23.78 -16.69
C GLY A 370 1.46 23.34 -15.84
N LEU A 371 1.64 22.26 -15.08
CA LEU A 371 0.62 21.70 -14.21
C LEU A 371 0.36 22.53 -12.95
N ARG A 372 1.18 23.56 -12.69
CA ARG A 372 1.06 24.44 -11.52
C ARG A 372 1.20 23.72 -10.17
N VAL A 373 2.07 22.71 -10.16
CA VAL A 373 2.36 21.86 -9.01
C VAL A 373 3.83 21.47 -9.01
N SER A 374 4.32 21.04 -7.85
CA SER A 374 5.68 20.54 -7.71
C SER A 374 5.76 19.42 -6.66
N PRO A 375 6.75 18.54 -6.78
CA PRO A 375 7.11 17.60 -5.72
C PRO A 375 7.39 18.32 -4.39
N LYS A 376 7.00 17.72 -3.26
CA LYS A 376 7.33 18.23 -1.92
C LYS A 376 8.81 18.08 -1.57
N PHE A 377 9.46 17.07 -2.13
CA PHE A 377 10.87 16.74 -1.93
C PHE A 377 11.53 16.51 -3.29
N ASP A 378 12.85 16.68 -3.37
CA ASP A 378 13.60 16.18 -4.52
C ASP A 378 13.78 14.67 -4.38
N TYR A 379 12.76 13.91 -4.79
CA TYR A 379 12.74 12.44 -4.72
C TYR A 379 13.83 11.74 -5.56
N TRP A 380 14.61 12.49 -6.34
CA TRP A 380 15.58 11.95 -7.29
C TRP A 380 17.02 12.20 -6.87
N ASN A 381 17.31 13.36 -6.23
CA ASN A 381 18.66 13.73 -5.83
C ASN A 381 18.86 13.77 -4.32
N GLU A 382 17.79 13.98 -3.55
CA GLU A 382 17.83 13.99 -2.09
C GLU A 382 17.21 12.71 -1.55
N GLN A 383 17.77 12.16 -0.48
CA GLN A 383 17.02 11.17 0.28
C GLN A 383 15.79 11.89 0.84
N PRO A 384 14.55 11.49 0.48
CA PRO A 384 13.39 12.04 1.15
C PRO A 384 13.61 11.84 2.65
N PRO A 385 13.30 12.84 3.50
CA PRO A 385 13.48 12.69 4.93
C PRO A 385 12.84 11.36 5.33
N LEU A 386 13.62 10.50 5.99
CA LEU A 386 13.09 9.27 6.58
C LEU A 386 11.76 9.65 7.23
N PRO A 387 10.66 8.91 6.95
CA PRO A 387 9.36 9.25 7.48
C PRO A 387 9.55 9.55 8.95
N LYS A 388 9.28 10.80 9.34
CA LYS A 388 9.36 11.17 10.75
C LYS A 388 8.46 10.17 11.45
N PRO A 389 8.93 9.48 12.51
CA PRO A 389 8.07 8.61 13.29
C PRO A 389 6.78 9.36 13.55
N ILE A 390 5.65 8.74 13.22
CA ILE A 390 4.33 9.31 13.51
C ILE A 390 4.37 9.67 15.01
N ALA A 391 4.23 10.97 15.31
CA ALA A 391 4.27 11.48 16.68
C ALA A 391 3.04 11.01 17.48
N ASP A 392 2.05 10.45 16.80
CA ASP A 392 0.92 9.76 17.42
C ASP A 392 1.38 8.40 17.98
N ARG A 393 2.12 8.45 19.08
CA ARG A 393 2.26 7.34 20.03
C ARG A 393 0.99 7.24 20.87
N SER A 394 -0.21 7.21 20.26
CA SER A 394 -1.46 6.96 20.98
C SER A 394 -1.78 5.47 21.07
N ARG A 395 -0.80 4.66 21.48
CA ARG A 395 -1.08 3.31 21.98
C ARG A 395 -0.14 3.04 23.13
N THR A 396 -0.70 2.88 24.33
CA THR A 396 0.02 2.47 25.53
C THR A 396 0.85 1.23 25.16
N PRO A 397 2.19 1.24 25.32
CA PRO A 397 2.98 0.05 25.05
C PRO A 397 2.43 -1.12 25.89
N PRO A 398 2.42 -2.35 25.36
CA PRO A 398 1.95 -3.50 26.12
C PRO A 398 2.69 -3.56 27.46
N ALA A 399 1.99 -3.91 28.54
CA ALA A 399 2.62 -4.10 29.84
C ALA A 399 3.82 -5.05 29.68
N HIS A 400 4.99 -4.59 30.13
CA HIS A 400 6.21 -5.38 30.15
C HIS A 400 6.67 -5.53 31.60
N SER A 401 7.35 -6.63 31.88
CA SER A 401 7.95 -6.91 33.17
C SER A 401 9.41 -7.29 33.01
N THR A 402 10.24 -6.93 33.98
CA THR A 402 11.62 -7.38 34.04
C THR A 402 11.68 -8.79 34.63
N TYR A 403 12.28 -9.75 33.92
CA TYR A 403 12.44 -11.14 34.35
C TYR A 403 13.89 -11.47 34.79
N GLY A 404 14.81 -10.52 34.65
CA GLY A 404 16.20 -10.67 35.07
C GLY A 404 17.05 -9.47 34.68
N ARG A 405 18.37 -9.61 34.83
CA ARG A 405 19.36 -8.63 34.35
C ARG A 405 20.51 -9.33 33.67
N SER A 406 21.05 -8.71 32.62
CA SER A 406 22.27 -9.17 31.95
C SER A 406 23.51 -9.01 32.83
N VAL A 407 24.66 -9.50 32.35
CA VAL A 407 25.96 -9.30 33.01
C VAL A 407 26.25 -7.81 33.23
N ASN A 408 25.97 -6.96 32.25
CA ASN A 408 26.11 -5.50 32.40
C ASN A 408 24.94 -4.83 33.16
N GLY A 409 24.05 -5.61 33.76
CA GLY A 409 22.93 -5.10 34.55
C GLY A 409 21.75 -4.57 33.73
N ILE A 410 21.72 -4.81 32.40
CA ILE A 410 20.63 -4.38 31.52
C ILE A 410 19.37 -5.18 31.87
N PRO A 411 18.21 -4.52 32.11
CA PRO A 411 16.96 -5.23 32.34
C PRO A 411 16.64 -6.20 31.20
N LEU A 412 16.35 -7.45 31.55
CA LEU A 412 15.79 -8.43 30.63
C LEU A 412 14.27 -8.32 30.71
N GLU A 413 13.62 -7.98 29.60
CA GLU A 413 12.20 -7.62 29.57
C GLU A 413 11.36 -8.62 28.78
N VAL A 414 10.16 -8.88 29.28
CA VAL A 414 9.14 -9.71 28.62
C VAL A 414 7.83 -8.94 28.54
N HIS A 415 7.20 -8.98 27.37
CA HIS A 415 5.81 -8.57 27.19
C HIS A 415 4.91 -9.75 27.53
N LEU A 416 4.03 -9.58 28.52
CA LEU A 416 3.18 -10.66 29.02
C LEU A 416 1.84 -10.71 28.28
N PRO A 417 1.24 -11.92 28.13
CA PRO A 417 -0.08 -12.08 27.57
C PRO A 417 -1.15 -11.45 28.47
N SER A 418 -2.16 -10.83 27.86
CA SER A 418 -3.25 -10.18 28.59
C SER A 418 -4.21 -11.15 29.29
N SER A 419 -4.28 -12.41 28.86
CA SER A 419 -5.10 -13.43 29.53
C SER A 419 -4.50 -13.95 30.84
N GLY A 420 -3.22 -13.66 31.12
CA GLY A 420 -2.49 -14.25 32.24
C GLY A 420 -2.01 -15.69 32.00
N HIS A 421 -2.37 -16.31 30.87
CA HIS A 421 -1.91 -17.64 30.46
C HIS A 421 -1.07 -17.54 29.18
N CYS A 422 0.06 -18.25 29.12
CA CYS A 422 0.98 -18.25 27.98
C CYS A 422 0.82 -19.51 27.14
N GLU A 423 0.36 -19.38 25.90
CA GLU A 423 0.41 -20.48 24.91
C GLU A 423 1.72 -20.51 24.15
N ILE A 424 2.18 -19.34 23.72
CA ILE A 424 3.38 -19.20 22.90
C ILE A 424 4.33 -18.21 23.54
N LEU A 425 5.57 -18.62 23.79
CA LEU A 425 6.67 -17.71 24.09
C LEU A 425 7.48 -17.47 22.81
N ILE A 426 7.60 -16.21 22.39
CA ILE A 426 8.48 -15.81 21.28
C ILE A 426 9.67 -15.06 21.85
N PHE A 427 10.90 -15.45 21.53
CA PHE A 427 12.08 -14.68 21.93
C PHE A 427 13.06 -14.47 20.78
N ALA A 428 13.82 -13.39 20.87
CA ALA A 428 14.76 -12.94 19.85
C ALA A 428 16.15 -12.65 20.42
N ALA A 429 17.13 -12.55 19.51
CA ALA A 429 18.51 -12.14 19.76
C ALA A 429 19.19 -12.88 20.91
N ILE A 430 19.14 -14.21 20.90
CA ILE A 430 19.90 -15.03 21.86
C ILE A 430 21.39 -15.07 21.50
N HIS A 431 21.72 -14.92 20.22
CA HIS A 431 23.09 -14.75 19.76
C HIS A 431 23.56 -13.29 19.80
N GLY A 432 22.71 -12.30 20.09
CA GLY A 432 23.13 -10.89 20.17
C GLY A 432 23.46 -10.24 18.81
N GLU A 433 24.26 -10.89 17.95
CA GLU A 433 24.64 -10.46 16.60
C GLU A 433 23.53 -10.60 15.54
N GLU A 434 22.28 -10.78 15.97
CA GLU A 434 21.09 -10.92 15.11
C GLU A 434 19.99 -9.86 15.43
N PRO A 435 20.33 -8.56 15.52
CA PRO A 435 19.42 -7.49 15.98
C PRO A 435 18.19 -7.29 15.08
N GLU A 436 18.21 -7.83 13.86
CA GLU A 436 17.06 -7.87 12.97
C GLU A 436 15.88 -8.66 13.55
N THR A 437 16.13 -9.71 14.35
CA THR A 437 15.09 -10.50 15.02
C THR A 437 14.33 -9.64 16.04
N THR A 438 15.08 -8.90 16.88
CA THR A 438 14.57 -7.90 17.83
C THR A 438 13.74 -6.85 17.14
N THR A 439 14.25 -6.31 16.04
CA THR A 439 13.59 -5.21 15.31
C THR A 439 12.26 -5.66 14.71
N LEU A 440 12.24 -6.84 14.11
CA LEU A 440 11.05 -7.44 13.53
C LEU A 440 9.98 -7.72 14.60
N LEU A 441 10.35 -8.39 15.71
CA LEU A 441 9.43 -8.70 16.80
C LEU A 441 8.89 -7.42 17.48
N SER A 442 9.73 -6.41 17.68
CA SER A 442 9.32 -5.10 18.20
C SER A 442 8.30 -4.42 17.29
N LYS A 443 8.49 -4.49 15.97
CA LYS A 443 7.51 -3.94 15.02
C LYS A 443 6.19 -4.72 15.05
N ALA A 444 6.24 -6.04 15.19
CA ALA A 444 5.04 -6.87 15.31
C ALA A 444 4.21 -6.50 16.55
N LEU A 445 4.85 -6.39 17.73
CA LEU A 445 4.18 -5.97 18.96
C LEU A 445 3.55 -4.57 18.85
N ARG A 446 4.27 -3.61 18.24
CA ARG A 446 3.75 -2.24 18.03
C ARG A 446 2.64 -2.15 16.99
N SER A 447 2.42 -3.21 16.21
CA SER A 447 1.34 -3.28 15.22
C SER A 447 0.03 -3.81 15.81
N LEU A 448 0.03 -4.27 17.06
CA LEU A 448 -1.17 -4.76 17.73
C LEU A 448 -2.07 -3.60 18.20
N ASP A 449 -3.38 -3.79 18.12
CA ASP A 449 -4.37 -2.87 18.71
C ASP A 449 -4.51 -3.06 20.23
N LYS A 450 -4.29 -4.29 20.70
CA LYS A 450 -4.37 -4.71 22.10
C LYS A 450 -3.18 -5.64 22.42
N PRO A 451 -2.75 -5.76 23.69
CA PRO A 451 -1.74 -6.76 24.04
C PRO A 451 -2.17 -8.16 23.60
N SER A 452 -1.22 -9.00 23.21
CA SER A 452 -1.51 -10.37 22.79
C SER A 452 -2.34 -11.10 23.86
N PRO A 453 -3.40 -11.84 23.48
CA PRO A 453 -4.19 -12.59 24.45
C PRO A 453 -3.38 -13.72 25.08
N THR A 454 -2.58 -14.45 24.31
CA THR A 454 -1.95 -15.71 24.76
C THR A 454 -0.45 -15.81 24.47
N CYS A 455 0.17 -14.83 23.79
CA CYS A 455 1.60 -14.88 23.49
C CYS A 455 2.41 -13.96 24.41
N ALA A 456 3.51 -14.50 24.95
CA ALA A 456 4.57 -13.72 25.58
C ALA A 456 5.69 -13.42 24.57
N ALA A 457 6.36 -12.28 24.71
CA ALA A 457 7.44 -11.88 23.81
C ALA A 457 8.66 -11.29 24.54
N VAL A 458 9.85 -11.84 24.31
CA VAL A 458 11.14 -11.31 24.77
C VAL A 458 11.85 -10.70 23.56
N LEU A 459 12.01 -9.37 23.57
CA LEU A 459 12.58 -8.65 22.44
C LEU A 459 14.08 -8.90 22.27
N CYS A 460 14.82 -9.12 23.36
CA CYS A 460 16.26 -9.31 23.31
C CYS A 460 16.73 -10.15 24.49
N SER A 461 17.19 -11.37 24.19
CA SER A 461 17.67 -12.32 25.22
C SER A 461 19.14 -12.10 25.57
N ASN A 462 19.93 -11.54 24.64
CA ASN A 462 21.34 -11.16 24.83
C ASN A 462 21.53 -9.65 24.56
N PRO A 463 21.09 -8.74 25.45
CA PRO A 463 21.25 -7.31 25.23
C PRO A 463 22.72 -6.88 25.26
N ASP A 464 23.57 -7.56 26.04
CA ASP A 464 25.00 -7.27 26.10
C ASP A 464 25.67 -7.54 24.75
N GLY A 465 25.45 -8.73 24.17
CA GLY A 465 25.96 -9.07 22.85
C GLY A 465 25.36 -8.19 21.75
N THR A 466 24.07 -7.83 21.86
CA THR A 466 23.42 -6.95 20.89
C THR A 466 24.05 -5.55 20.86
N LEU A 467 24.35 -4.97 22.02
CA LEU A 467 24.99 -3.66 22.12
C LEU A 467 26.45 -3.68 21.66
N LEU A 468 27.15 -4.79 21.91
CA LEU A 468 28.54 -4.98 21.50
C LEU A 468 28.67 -5.44 20.04
N GLY A 469 27.57 -5.88 19.41
CA GLY A 469 27.56 -6.46 18.07
C GLY A 469 28.25 -7.82 18.01
N THR A 470 28.16 -8.63 19.09
CA THR A 470 28.85 -9.91 19.25
C THR A 470 27.89 -11.07 19.47
N ARG A 471 28.30 -12.27 19.04
CA ARG A 471 27.62 -13.55 19.32
C ARG A 471 27.37 -13.83 20.81
N VAL A 472 28.32 -13.35 21.61
CA VAL A 472 28.50 -13.66 23.02
C VAL A 472 27.98 -12.53 23.90
N ASN A 473 27.65 -12.82 25.16
CA ASN A 473 27.33 -11.79 26.15
C ASN A 473 28.60 -11.06 26.63
N ALA A 474 28.48 -10.17 27.64
CA ALA A 474 29.62 -9.38 28.13
C ALA A 474 30.77 -10.20 28.72
N ASN A 475 30.52 -11.45 29.15
CA ASN A 475 31.55 -12.37 29.64
C ASN A 475 32.23 -13.17 28.52
N GLY A 476 31.86 -12.97 27.25
CA GLY A 476 32.38 -13.76 26.15
C GLY A 476 31.76 -15.16 26.03
N VAL A 477 30.59 -15.38 26.66
CA VAL A 477 29.87 -16.66 26.61
C VAL A 477 28.77 -16.64 25.54
N GLU A 478 28.73 -17.66 24.70
CA GLU A 478 27.63 -17.86 23.77
C GLU A 478 26.42 -18.42 24.53
N LEU A 479 25.40 -17.59 24.77
CA LEU A 479 24.26 -17.97 25.62
C LEU A 479 23.55 -19.24 25.13
N ASN A 480 23.40 -19.42 23.81
CA ASN A 480 22.81 -20.62 23.21
C ASN A 480 23.78 -21.83 23.18
N ARG A 481 24.83 -21.82 24.00
CA ARG A 481 25.69 -22.96 24.35
C ARG A 481 25.87 -23.10 25.87
N ASN A 482 25.17 -22.29 26.65
CA ASN A 482 25.28 -22.22 28.10
C ASN A 482 24.14 -22.94 28.84
N PHE A 483 23.17 -23.55 28.14
CA PHE A 483 22.04 -24.19 28.80
C PHE A 483 22.42 -25.53 29.46
N PRO A 484 21.79 -25.90 30.59
CA PRO A 484 22.05 -27.14 31.32
C PRO A 484 21.34 -28.32 30.67
N ALA A 485 21.65 -28.56 29.39
CA ALA A 485 21.29 -29.78 28.68
C ALA A 485 22.33 -30.88 28.97
N SER A 486 21.92 -32.14 28.92
CA SER A 486 22.80 -33.30 29.13
C SER A 486 23.97 -33.37 28.15
N ASN A 487 23.82 -32.74 26.97
CA ASN A 487 24.85 -32.63 25.94
C ASN A 487 25.74 -31.38 26.08
N TRP A 488 25.62 -30.59 27.15
CA TRP A 488 26.50 -29.43 27.38
C TRP A 488 27.96 -29.87 27.56
N GLN A 489 28.89 -29.10 27.01
CA GLN A 489 30.32 -29.37 27.09
C GLN A 489 31.09 -28.10 27.49
N PRO A 490 32.17 -28.23 28.28
CA PRO A 490 32.98 -27.09 28.70
C PRO A 490 33.90 -26.56 27.59
N ASP A 491 34.11 -27.37 26.53
CA ASP A 491 35.00 -27.00 25.44
C ASP A 491 34.42 -25.85 24.61
N PRO A 492 35.23 -24.84 24.25
CA PRO A 492 34.78 -23.73 23.42
C PRO A 492 34.25 -24.19 22.06
N VAL A 493 33.20 -23.51 21.57
CA VAL A 493 32.65 -23.79 20.25
C VAL A 493 33.16 -22.80 19.22
N SER A 494 33.25 -23.22 17.97
CA SER A 494 33.69 -22.35 16.86
C SER A 494 32.56 -22.13 15.87
N THR A 495 32.29 -20.87 15.52
CA THR A 495 31.33 -20.51 14.46
C THR A 495 32.00 -19.68 13.38
N LYS A 496 31.45 -19.72 12.16
CA LYS A 496 31.87 -18.84 11.08
C LYS A 496 30.91 -17.67 10.98
N TRP A 497 31.46 -16.46 10.97
CA TRP A 497 30.70 -15.24 10.71
C TRP A 497 30.18 -15.18 9.26
N ALA A 498 30.95 -15.68 8.30
CA ALA A 498 30.56 -15.80 6.90
C ALA A 498 31.37 -16.92 6.21
N PRO A 499 30.92 -17.47 5.07
CA PRO A 499 31.58 -18.60 4.41
C PRO A 499 33.08 -18.41 4.17
N ASN A 500 33.49 -17.16 3.90
CA ASN A 500 34.86 -16.77 3.56
C ASN A 500 35.67 -16.21 4.74
N HIS A 501 35.16 -16.27 5.97
CA HIS A 501 35.84 -15.79 7.17
C HIS A 501 36.39 -16.95 8.01
N GLY A 502 37.38 -16.65 8.86
CA GLY A 502 37.90 -17.59 9.84
C GLY A 502 36.86 -17.98 10.89
N TYR A 503 37.13 -19.07 11.62
CA TYR A 503 36.32 -19.45 12.77
C TYR A 503 36.57 -18.49 13.94
N VAL A 504 35.49 -18.10 14.60
CA VAL A 504 35.53 -17.37 15.88
C VAL A 504 35.18 -18.37 16.98
N THR A 505 36.04 -18.46 17.98
CA THR A 505 35.86 -19.35 19.13
C THR A 505 35.14 -18.61 20.25
N HIS A 506 34.12 -19.25 20.82
CA HIS A 506 33.26 -18.71 21.87
C HIS A 506 33.27 -19.63 23.09
N SER A 507 33.24 -19.05 24.29
CA SER A 507 33.08 -19.83 25.52
C SER A 507 31.66 -20.37 25.66
N THR A 508 31.52 -21.57 26.23
CA THR A 508 30.21 -22.15 26.61
C THR A 508 29.82 -21.83 28.06
N GLY A 509 30.68 -21.08 28.77
CA GLY A 509 30.54 -20.73 30.19
C GLY A 509 31.45 -21.54 31.10
N SER A 510 31.62 -21.08 32.35
CA SER A 510 32.44 -21.81 33.35
C SER A 510 31.79 -23.13 33.81
N GLN A 511 30.46 -23.18 33.71
CA GLN A 511 29.61 -24.35 33.90
C GLN A 511 28.29 -24.08 33.17
N ALA A 512 27.46 -25.12 32.98
CA ALA A 512 26.12 -24.90 32.46
C ALA A 512 25.32 -23.94 33.36
N ALA A 513 24.52 -23.08 32.74
CA ALA A 513 23.77 -21.97 33.34
C ALA A 513 24.65 -21.00 34.16
N SER A 514 25.93 -20.82 33.80
CA SER A 514 26.82 -19.83 34.43
C SER A 514 26.38 -18.39 34.22
N GLU A 515 25.67 -18.09 33.13
CA GLU A 515 25.29 -16.72 32.79
C GLU A 515 23.93 -16.30 33.39
N PRO A 516 23.80 -15.05 33.87
CA PRO A 516 22.56 -14.57 34.45
C PRO A 516 21.41 -14.51 33.43
N GLU A 517 21.70 -14.22 32.15
CA GLU A 517 20.71 -14.23 31.07
C GLU A 517 20.12 -15.62 30.87
N THR A 518 20.98 -16.65 30.83
CA THR A 518 20.57 -18.06 30.70
C THR A 518 19.66 -18.46 31.85
N ARG A 519 20.06 -18.16 33.11
CA ARG A 519 19.23 -18.48 34.29
C ARG A 519 17.89 -17.75 34.27
N ALA A 520 17.89 -16.47 33.90
CA ALA A 520 16.67 -15.68 33.82
C ALA A 520 15.70 -16.23 32.76
N LEU A 521 16.20 -16.61 31.59
CA LEU A 521 15.35 -17.19 30.54
C LEU A 521 14.79 -18.57 30.94
N ILE A 522 15.60 -19.40 31.61
CA ILE A 522 15.14 -20.68 32.20
C ILE A 522 13.99 -20.41 33.18
N SER A 523 14.18 -19.52 34.15
CA SER A 523 13.15 -19.19 35.14
C SER A 523 11.89 -18.61 34.50
N LEU A 524 12.03 -17.80 33.44
CA LEU A 524 10.90 -17.26 32.69
C LEU A 524 10.10 -18.37 32.00
N VAL A 525 10.77 -19.30 31.32
CA VAL A 525 10.11 -20.43 30.64
C VAL A 525 9.39 -21.32 31.65
N GLU A 526 10.02 -21.61 32.80
CA GLU A 526 9.41 -22.39 33.87
C GLU A 526 8.21 -21.67 34.49
N ALA A 527 8.26 -20.34 34.63
CA ALA A 527 7.16 -19.54 35.19
C ALA A 527 5.98 -19.37 34.22
N LEU A 528 6.25 -19.20 32.92
CA LEU A 528 5.21 -19.02 31.91
C LEU A 528 4.55 -20.32 31.47
N ASP A 529 5.27 -21.44 31.60
CA ASP A 529 4.83 -22.78 31.18
C ASP A 529 4.24 -22.82 29.75
N PRO A 530 4.91 -22.27 28.72
CA PRO A 530 4.33 -22.16 27.39
C PRO A 530 4.15 -23.54 26.74
N LYS A 531 3.09 -23.68 25.95
CA LYS A 531 2.83 -24.88 25.13
C LYS A 531 3.84 -25.00 23.98
N VAL A 532 4.16 -23.87 23.34
CA VAL A 532 5.11 -23.79 22.23
C VAL A 532 6.07 -22.62 22.46
N ILE A 533 7.35 -22.83 22.14
CA ILE A 533 8.36 -21.77 22.19
C ILE A 533 8.88 -21.54 20.78
N ILE A 534 8.82 -20.29 20.32
CA ILE A 534 9.37 -19.89 19.02
C ILE A 534 10.62 -19.05 19.26
N SER A 535 11.76 -19.61 18.89
CA SER A 535 13.04 -18.92 18.96
C SER A 535 13.35 -18.29 17.61
N LEU A 536 13.41 -16.96 17.55
CA LEU A 536 13.76 -16.23 16.34
C LEU A 536 15.28 -16.20 16.21
N HIS A 537 15.76 -16.73 15.08
CA HIS A 537 17.17 -16.78 14.72
C HIS A 537 17.40 -16.18 13.34
N ALA A 538 18.65 -15.85 13.03
CA ALA A 538 19.09 -15.57 11.66
C ALA A 538 20.53 -16.12 11.45
N PRO A 539 20.94 -16.43 10.20
CA PRO A 539 20.24 -16.16 8.95
C PRO A 539 19.92 -17.42 8.09
N LEU A 540 19.55 -18.57 8.67
CA LEU A 540 19.52 -19.83 7.89
C LEU A 540 18.34 -20.00 6.92
N ALA A 541 17.33 -19.12 6.96
CA ALA A 541 16.16 -19.15 6.07
C ALA A 541 15.36 -20.46 6.10
N CYS A 542 15.00 -20.95 7.29
CA CYS A 542 14.20 -22.16 7.45
C CYS A 542 13.26 -22.10 8.66
N ILE A 543 12.33 -23.06 8.75
CA ILE A 543 11.60 -23.38 9.98
C ILE A 543 12.13 -24.74 10.45
N GLU A 544 12.71 -24.79 11.64
CA GLU A 544 13.00 -26.05 12.32
C GLU A 544 11.85 -26.36 13.28
N ASP A 545 11.18 -27.49 13.07
CA ASP A 545 10.19 -28.03 13.99
C ASP A 545 10.40 -29.55 14.09
N PRO A 546 11.02 -30.03 15.19
CA PRO A 546 11.27 -31.46 15.39
C PRO A 546 10.02 -32.32 15.39
N GLU A 547 8.85 -31.74 15.70
CA GLU A 547 7.58 -32.46 15.80
C GLU A 547 6.76 -32.41 14.51
N TYR A 548 7.19 -31.65 13.50
CA TYR A 548 6.37 -31.33 12.32
C TYR A 548 4.95 -30.92 12.73
N SER A 549 4.86 -30.06 13.73
CA SER A 549 3.60 -29.66 14.32
C SER A 549 2.75 -28.85 13.33
N PRO A 550 1.43 -28.73 13.56
CA PRO A 550 0.58 -27.88 12.75
C PRO A 550 1.06 -26.42 12.67
N ILE A 551 1.62 -25.87 13.76
CA ILE A 551 2.14 -24.50 13.76
C ILE A 551 3.45 -24.39 12.96
N GLY A 552 4.32 -25.40 12.98
CA GLY A 552 5.51 -25.46 12.14
C GLY A 552 5.16 -25.52 10.65
N TYR A 553 4.19 -26.35 10.27
CA TYR A 553 3.65 -26.37 8.90
C TYR A 553 3.00 -25.04 8.52
N TRP A 554 2.24 -24.43 9.42
CA TRP A 554 1.63 -23.13 9.18
C TRP A 554 2.68 -22.05 8.93
N LEU A 555 3.73 -21.98 9.78
CA LEU A 555 4.85 -21.05 9.61
C LEU A 555 5.57 -21.28 8.29
N SER A 556 5.93 -22.53 7.98
CA SER A 556 6.59 -22.86 6.71
C SER A 556 5.75 -22.45 5.49
N LYS A 557 4.46 -22.78 5.49
CA LYS A 557 3.54 -22.45 4.39
C LYS A 557 3.33 -20.93 4.22
N ARG A 558 3.16 -20.20 5.33
CA ARG A 558 2.96 -18.75 5.33
C ARG A 558 4.20 -17.99 4.85
N THR A 559 5.36 -18.48 5.22
CA THR A 559 6.64 -17.79 4.97
C THR A 559 7.30 -18.22 3.68
N GLY A 560 6.92 -19.38 3.14
CA GLY A 560 7.60 -20.04 2.03
C GLY A 560 8.97 -20.60 2.40
N LEU A 561 9.32 -20.65 3.69
CA LEU A 561 10.58 -21.23 4.15
C LEU A 561 10.46 -22.76 4.25
N PRO A 562 11.53 -23.51 3.91
CA PRO A 562 11.54 -24.96 4.07
C PRO A 562 11.39 -25.35 5.55
N LEU A 563 10.62 -26.42 5.78
CA LEU A 563 10.43 -27.03 7.10
C LEU A 563 11.37 -28.21 7.28
N PHE A 564 12.11 -28.24 8.38
CA PHE A 564 13.02 -29.33 8.74
C PHE A 564 12.78 -29.81 10.17
N SER A 565 13.04 -31.08 10.44
CA SER A 565 13.05 -31.62 11.82
C SER A 565 14.33 -31.32 12.60
N HIS A 566 15.42 -30.93 11.92
CA HIS A 566 16.71 -30.62 12.53
C HIS A 566 17.58 -29.81 11.55
N ILE A 567 18.47 -28.98 12.09
CA ILE A 567 19.33 -28.05 11.33
C ILE A 567 20.63 -28.69 10.79
N GLY A 568 20.83 -29.99 10.99
CA GLY A 568 21.89 -30.78 10.32
C GLY A 568 23.24 -30.87 11.03
N TYR A 569 23.37 -30.35 12.25
CA TYR A 569 24.56 -30.50 13.10
C TYR A 569 24.19 -30.47 14.60
N GLU A 570 25.06 -31.02 15.45
CA GLU A 570 24.82 -31.01 16.90
C GLU A 570 24.94 -29.60 17.49
N THR A 571 24.09 -29.28 18.45
CA THR A 571 24.10 -28.00 19.18
C THR A 571 24.27 -28.22 20.68
N PRO A 572 25.49 -28.58 21.16
CA PRO A 572 25.78 -28.80 22.58
C PRO A 572 25.34 -27.62 23.45
N GLY A 573 24.59 -27.88 24.54
CA GLY A 573 24.22 -26.84 25.48
C GLY A 573 23.27 -25.76 24.92
N SER A 574 22.55 -26.05 23.83
CA SER A 574 21.58 -25.12 23.24
C SER A 574 20.26 -25.06 24.01
N PHE A 575 19.54 -23.95 23.83
CA PHE A 575 18.18 -23.78 24.34
C PHE A 575 17.29 -24.94 23.88
N GLY A 576 17.34 -25.29 22.59
CA GLY A 576 16.55 -26.39 22.01
C GLY A 576 16.87 -27.74 22.66
N SER A 577 18.14 -28.04 22.92
CA SER A 577 18.55 -29.28 23.61
C SER A 577 17.97 -29.35 25.02
N TRP A 578 18.12 -28.27 25.80
CA TRP A 578 17.58 -28.19 27.16
C TRP A 578 16.04 -28.27 27.19
N ALA A 579 15.38 -27.54 26.31
CA ALA A 579 13.92 -27.52 26.22
C ALA A 579 13.34 -28.89 25.86
N LYS A 580 13.98 -29.62 24.93
CA LYS A 580 13.62 -30.99 24.56
C LYS A 580 13.69 -31.95 25.75
N GLU A 581 14.74 -31.88 26.56
CA GLU A 581 14.89 -32.69 27.78
C GLU A 581 13.82 -32.38 28.84
N ARG A 582 13.26 -31.16 28.80
CA ARG A 582 12.15 -30.72 29.66
C ARG A 582 10.77 -30.96 29.05
N GLY A 583 10.68 -31.69 27.94
CA GLY A 583 9.41 -31.98 27.26
C GLY A 583 8.73 -30.75 26.69
N ARG A 584 9.50 -29.72 26.30
CA ARG A 584 8.99 -28.48 25.71
C ARG A 584 9.12 -28.51 24.20
N HIS A 585 8.05 -28.08 23.52
CA HIS A 585 8.04 -27.98 22.06
C HIS A 585 8.68 -26.65 21.63
N VAL A 586 9.77 -26.74 20.86
CA VAL A 586 10.53 -25.58 20.37
C VAL A 586 10.52 -25.57 18.85
N ILE A 587 10.25 -24.39 18.28
CA ILE A 587 10.37 -24.10 16.88
C ILE A 587 11.45 -23.03 16.70
N THR A 588 12.46 -23.35 15.89
CA THR A 588 13.49 -22.38 15.49
C THR A 588 13.01 -21.72 14.20
N TYR A 589 12.71 -20.43 14.28
CA TYR A 589 12.34 -19.63 13.12
C TYR A 589 13.56 -18.87 12.63
N GLU A 590 14.27 -19.48 11.68
CA GLU A 590 15.48 -18.94 11.05
C GLU A 590 15.12 -17.98 9.91
N LEU A 591 15.23 -16.69 10.17
CA LEU A 591 15.02 -15.64 9.19
C LEU A 591 16.11 -15.70 8.09
N PRO A 592 15.79 -15.32 6.85
CA PRO A 592 16.80 -15.22 5.80
C PRO A 592 17.74 -14.01 5.98
N PRO A 593 18.94 -13.98 5.36
CA PRO A 593 19.89 -12.87 5.41
C PRO A 593 19.40 -11.68 4.59
N LEU A 594 18.32 -11.05 5.03
CA LEU A 594 17.67 -9.93 4.37
C LEU A 594 17.81 -8.65 5.20
N SER A 595 17.82 -7.51 4.53
CA SER A 595 17.73 -6.22 5.24
C SER A 595 16.48 -6.17 6.13
N VAL A 596 16.55 -5.53 7.29
CA VAL A 596 15.43 -5.32 8.22
C VAL A 596 14.12 -4.91 7.53
N SER A 597 14.18 -4.01 6.54
CA SER A 597 13.00 -3.59 5.78
C SER A 597 12.34 -4.74 4.98
N ALA A 598 13.17 -5.58 4.36
CA ALA A 598 12.69 -6.76 3.64
C ALA A 598 12.16 -7.85 4.58
N LEU A 599 12.78 -7.99 5.77
CA LEU A 599 12.25 -8.86 6.82
C LEU A 599 10.87 -8.39 7.30
N HIS A 600 10.70 -7.09 7.57
CA HIS A 600 9.41 -6.51 7.90
C HIS A 600 8.37 -6.80 6.81
N HIS A 601 8.73 -6.61 5.53
CA HIS A 601 7.77 -6.82 4.46
C HIS A 601 7.30 -8.28 4.33
N LYS A 602 8.19 -9.26 4.60
CA LYS A 602 7.90 -10.68 4.39
C LYS A 602 7.38 -11.42 5.63
N HIS A 603 7.77 -10.98 6.82
CA HIS A 603 7.58 -11.75 8.05
C HIS A 603 6.74 -11.03 9.11
N LEU A 604 6.50 -9.72 8.98
CA LEU A 604 5.76 -8.95 9.97
C LEU A 604 4.33 -9.47 10.15
N ASP A 605 3.59 -9.62 9.06
CA ASP A 605 2.18 -10.03 9.13
C ASP A 605 2.01 -11.41 9.77
N ASN A 606 2.96 -12.33 9.53
CA ASN A 606 2.94 -13.65 10.13
C ASN A 606 3.11 -13.58 11.66
N LEU A 607 4.02 -12.74 12.16
CA LEU A 607 4.20 -12.54 13.60
C LEU A 607 3.05 -11.76 14.23
N VAL A 608 2.47 -10.78 13.52
CA VAL A 608 1.28 -10.06 13.99
C VAL A 608 0.10 -11.02 14.11
N GLU A 609 -0.15 -11.85 13.09
CA GLU A 609 -1.20 -12.85 13.09
C GLU A 609 -1.00 -13.85 14.25
N LEU A 610 0.22 -14.35 14.43
CA LEU A 610 0.56 -15.22 15.54
C LEU A 610 0.35 -14.56 16.92
N LEU A 611 0.77 -13.31 17.09
CA LEU A 611 0.56 -12.56 18.32
C LEU A 611 -0.92 -12.25 18.58
N CYS A 612 -1.74 -12.11 17.55
CA CYS A 612 -3.18 -11.91 17.68
C CYS A 612 -3.94 -13.19 18.06
N TYR A 613 -3.57 -14.33 17.47
CA TYR A 613 -4.40 -15.55 17.50
C TYR A 613 -3.77 -16.74 18.25
N GLY A 614 -2.50 -16.67 18.65
CA GLY A 614 -1.84 -17.76 19.38
C GLY A 614 -1.87 -19.07 18.58
N LEU A 615 -2.18 -20.19 19.25
CA LEU A 615 -2.25 -21.51 18.61
C LEU A 615 -3.53 -21.74 17.79
N GLU A 616 -4.52 -20.84 17.87
CA GLU A 616 -5.74 -20.93 17.04
C GLU A 616 -5.45 -20.53 15.57
N VAL A 617 -4.26 -20.02 15.27
CA VAL A 617 -3.87 -19.56 13.93
C VAL A 617 -3.89 -20.65 12.84
N TYR A 618 -3.87 -21.94 13.23
CA TYR A 618 -3.84 -23.10 12.33
C TYR A 618 -5.04 -24.05 12.47
N ARG A 619 -6.00 -23.78 13.37
CA ARG A 619 -7.20 -24.60 13.56
C ARG A 619 -8.34 -24.13 12.65
N GLU A 620 -8.38 -24.69 11.43
CA GLU A 620 -9.44 -24.57 10.39
C GLU A 620 -9.67 -23.19 9.71
N PRO A 621 -10.15 -23.16 8.45
CA PRO A 621 -10.04 -21.98 7.59
C PRO A 621 -11.10 -20.94 7.94
N LEU A 622 -10.70 -19.66 8.03
CA LEU A 622 -11.65 -18.55 7.95
C LEU A 622 -12.28 -18.52 6.54
N VAL A 623 -13.27 -19.37 6.36
CA VAL A 623 -14.39 -19.20 5.46
C VAL A 623 -15.15 -17.98 5.96
N PHE A 624 -14.95 -16.83 5.32
CA PHE A 624 -15.97 -15.79 5.37
C PHE A 624 -17.13 -16.27 4.49
N ARG A 625 -18.18 -16.81 5.13
CA ARG A 625 -19.50 -17.03 4.54
C ARG A 625 -20.46 -15.98 5.13
N ALA A 626 -21.20 -15.38 4.19
CA ALA A 626 -22.18 -14.29 4.29
C ALA A 626 -21.61 -12.90 4.52
#